data_AF-A0A172XYY6-F1
#
_entry.id   AF-A0A172XYY6-F1
#
_cell.length_a   1.000
_cell.length_b   1.000
_cell.length_c   1.000
_cell.angle_alpha   90.00
_cell.angle_beta   90.00
_cell.angle_gamma   90.00
#
_symmetry.space_group_name_H-M   'P 1'
#
loop_
_entity.id
_entity.type
_entity.pdbx_description
1 polymer ?
#
loop_
_entity_poly.entity_id
_entity_poly.type
_entity_poly.pdbx_seq_one_letter_code
_entity_poly.pdbx_strand_id
1 'polypeptide(L)'
;MKKYFFSLIFAIIFSVPAAACLNGETLKLENGITLYEDYDGFIPYGHSFWGDQELKEILLSLDKDYKETKKIEYLSDKGLILIILGKYQEAIDLYKGIEKLHPNRYSTASNIGTAYELIGNNTEALKWIKKGVQLNPSSHFGSEWIHVNILKAKIKGEKYITSQFLLEKDFGKDKIPKSDMDRRSLYDFRASLYYQLNERISFVQPKDKIIAHLLFDLGNVSYLYRDKEDAMEDYKLAKKYGFNDPILDERMKLYSPKVIDNVERKVIREVKYQIKPTRRSQLMGMIISVFALIFSGLIVFTFRKKIFTMLK
;
A
#
# COMPACT_ATOMS: atom_id res chain seq x y z
N MET A 1 -17.18 -46.49 -5.07
CA MET A 1 -17.04 -45.10 -5.58
C MET A 1 -17.41 -44.01 -4.57
N LYS A 2 -18.47 -44.14 -3.75
CA LYS A 2 -18.85 -43.13 -2.74
C LYS A 2 -17.91 -42.96 -1.52
N LYS A 3 -17.02 -43.92 -1.23
CA LYS A 3 -16.11 -43.89 -0.06
C LYS A 3 -14.94 -42.90 -0.19
N TYR A 4 -14.50 -42.59 -1.42
CA TYR A 4 -13.38 -41.68 -1.66
C TYR A 4 -13.83 -40.27 -2.06
N PHE A 5 -15.09 -40.10 -2.46
CA PHE A 5 -15.67 -38.82 -2.87
C PHE A 5 -15.71 -37.81 -1.71
N PHE A 6 -16.09 -38.26 -0.51
CA PHE A 6 -16.10 -37.41 0.68
C PHE A 6 -14.70 -37.07 1.20
N SER A 7 -13.73 -37.99 1.07
CA SER A 7 -12.33 -37.73 1.43
C SER A 7 -11.65 -36.73 0.48
N LEU A 8 -12.02 -36.77 -0.81
CA LEU A 8 -11.54 -35.82 -1.81
C LEU A 8 -12.11 -34.41 -1.57
N ILE A 9 -13.40 -34.30 -1.24
CA ILE A 9 -14.05 -33.04 -0.84
C ILE A 9 -13.42 -32.51 0.47
N PHE A 10 -13.10 -33.37 1.42
CA PHE A 10 -12.44 -33.01 2.68
C PHE A 10 -11.02 -32.45 2.46
N ALA A 11 -10.26 -32.99 1.51
CA ALA A 11 -8.95 -32.47 1.15
C ALA A 11 -9.02 -31.12 0.40
N ILE A 12 -10.06 -30.89 -0.41
CA ILE A 12 -10.24 -29.64 -1.17
C ILE A 12 -10.67 -28.48 -0.25
N ILE A 13 -11.50 -28.72 0.76
CA ILE A 13 -11.99 -27.66 1.66
C ILE A 13 -10.89 -27.17 2.63
N PHE A 14 -9.92 -28.02 2.99
CA PHE A 14 -8.78 -27.65 3.84
C PHE A 14 -7.51 -27.25 3.09
N SER A 15 -7.50 -27.32 1.75
CA SER A 15 -6.37 -26.88 0.92
C SER A 15 -6.59 -25.52 0.26
N VAL A 16 -7.71 -24.86 0.50
CA VAL A 16 -7.85 -23.44 0.16
C VAL A 16 -7.16 -22.66 1.26
N PRO A 17 -5.97 -22.07 1.05
CA PRO A 17 -5.48 -21.05 1.97
C PRO A 17 -6.55 -19.96 2.00
N ALA A 18 -7.23 -19.82 3.13
CA ALA A 18 -8.02 -18.64 3.43
C ALA A 18 -7.01 -17.49 3.55
N ALA A 19 -6.66 -16.91 2.41
CA ALA A 19 -6.00 -15.62 2.32
C ALA A 19 -7.01 -14.60 2.84
N ALA A 20 -7.10 -14.51 4.17
CA ALA A 20 -7.77 -13.42 4.80
C ALA A 20 -6.84 -12.22 4.59
N CYS A 21 -7.15 -11.42 3.56
CA CYS A 21 -6.40 -10.23 3.22
C CYS A 21 -6.17 -9.40 4.48
N LEU A 22 -4.92 -9.34 4.94
CA LEU A 22 -4.44 -8.31 5.82
C LEU A 22 -4.56 -7.01 5.02
N ASN A 23 -5.56 -6.19 5.32
CA ASN A 23 -5.85 -4.96 4.58
C ASN A 23 -4.93 -3.78 4.98
N GLY A 24 -3.71 -4.08 5.44
CA GLY A 24 -2.64 -3.12 5.63
C GLY A 24 -1.40 -3.64 4.91
N GLU A 25 -0.64 -2.74 4.30
CA GLU A 25 0.59 -3.16 3.63
C GLU A 25 1.66 -3.46 4.66
N THR A 26 2.24 -4.65 4.56
CA THR A 26 3.35 -5.09 5.39
C THR A 26 4.51 -5.38 4.49
N LEU A 27 5.63 -4.69 4.69
CA LEU A 27 6.86 -5.04 4.02
C LEU A 27 7.74 -5.85 4.96
N LYS A 28 8.09 -7.07 4.52
CA LYS A 28 9.08 -7.92 5.18
C LYS A 28 10.31 -8.03 4.31
N LEU A 29 11.47 -7.89 4.95
CA LEU A 29 12.77 -8.13 4.34
C LEU A 29 13.00 -9.63 4.15
N GLU A 30 13.98 -10.01 3.35
CA GLU A 30 14.35 -11.40 3.05
C GLU A 30 14.74 -12.19 4.32
N ASN A 31 15.27 -11.53 5.35
CA ASN A 31 15.56 -12.17 6.64
C ASN A 31 14.33 -12.26 7.58
N GLY A 32 13.14 -11.88 7.10
CA GLY A 32 11.88 -11.95 7.83
C GLY A 32 11.60 -10.77 8.76
N ILE A 33 12.50 -9.80 8.87
CA ILE A 33 12.27 -8.57 9.64
C ILE A 33 11.15 -7.77 8.97
N THR A 34 10.13 -7.39 9.73
CA THR A 34 9.10 -6.46 9.28
C THR A 34 9.64 -5.04 9.28
N LEU A 35 9.74 -4.41 8.10
CA LEU A 35 10.24 -3.04 7.97
C LEU A 35 9.19 -2.00 8.36
N TYR A 36 7.94 -2.22 7.98
CA TYR A 36 6.79 -1.42 8.40
C TYR A 36 5.49 -2.23 8.29
N GLU A 37 4.51 -1.80 9.07
CA GLU A 37 3.11 -2.24 8.97
C GLU A 37 2.24 -0.99 8.88
N ASP A 38 1.51 -0.86 7.78
CA ASP A 38 0.63 0.29 7.57
C ASP A 38 -0.79 0.06 8.09
N TYR A 39 -1.48 1.16 8.31
CA TYR A 39 -2.87 1.19 8.74
C TYR A 39 -3.82 0.80 7.59
N ASP A 40 -4.92 0.12 7.93
CA ASP A 40 -6.04 -0.12 7.00
C ASP A 40 -6.80 1.19 6.74
N GLY A 41 -6.95 1.57 5.47
CA GLY A 41 -7.67 2.78 5.06
C GLY A 41 -7.15 3.36 3.75
N PHE A 42 -7.69 4.53 3.37
CA PHE A 42 -7.29 5.26 2.17
C PHE A 42 -6.70 6.63 2.49
N ILE A 43 -6.30 6.90 3.74
CA ILE A 43 -5.66 8.16 4.11
C ILE A 43 -4.14 7.98 4.12
N PRO A 44 -3.39 8.64 3.24
CA PRO A 44 -1.96 8.40 3.08
C PRO A 44 -1.19 9.17 4.16
N TYR A 45 -0.73 8.46 5.18
CA TYR A 45 0.10 9.01 6.26
C TYR A 45 1.59 8.72 6.07
N GLY A 46 1.94 7.92 5.06
CA GLY A 46 3.28 7.38 4.89
C GLY A 46 3.54 6.19 5.81
N HIS A 47 4.62 5.48 5.51
CA HIS A 47 5.09 4.34 6.27
C HIS A 47 5.75 4.80 7.58
N SER A 48 5.47 4.07 8.65
CA SER A 48 6.18 4.24 9.91
C SER A 48 7.40 3.33 9.94
N PHE A 49 8.56 3.87 9.56
CA PHE A 49 9.83 3.15 9.62
C PHE A 49 10.44 3.12 11.03
N TRP A 50 11.36 2.17 11.23
CA TRP A 50 12.22 2.12 12.40
C TRP A 50 13.15 3.35 12.47
N GLY A 51 13.69 3.63 13.66
CA GLY A 51 14.67 4.70 13.85
C GLY A 51 16.01 4.43 13.15
N ASP A 52 16.79 5.49 12.95
CA ASP A 52 18.08 5.43 12.24
C ASP A 52 19.05 4.40 12.83
N GLN A 53 19.00 4.18 14.15
CA GLN A 53 19.88 3.23 14.83
C GLN A 53 19.48 1.79 14.52
N GLU A 54 18.19 1.49 14.62
CA GLU A 54 17.62 0.19 14.29
C GLU A 54 17.81 -0.14 12.80
N LEU A 55 17.63 0.84 11.91
CA LEU A 55 17.90 0.67 10.48
C LEU A 55 19.38 0.36 10.20
N LYS A 56 20.32 0.93 10.96
CA LYS A 56 21.75 0.59 10.85
C LYS A 56 22.04 -0.82 11.35
N GLU A 57 21.37 -1.29 12.40
CA GLU A 57 21.49 -2.67 12.87
C GLU A 57 20.94 -3.67 11.84
N ILE A 58 19.80 -3.33 11.21
CA ILE A 58 19.25 -4.10 10.08
C ILE A 58 20.26 -4.17 8.95
N LEU A 59 20.92 -3.07 8.57
CA LEU A 59 21.96 -3.07 7.54
C LEU A 59 23.10 -4.05 7.85
N LEU A 60 23.57 -4.09 9.11
CA LEU A 60 24.62 -5.03 9.54
C LEU A 60 24.16 -6.48 9.42
N SER A 61 22.90 -6.78 9.78
CA SER A 61 22.31 -8.11 9.60
C SER A 61 22.26 -8.51 8.14
N LEU A 62 21.75 -7.63 7.26
CA LEU A 62 21.64 -7.90 5.83
C LEU A 62 23.02 -8.13 5.18
N ASP A 63 24.05 -7.39 5.61
CA ASP A 63 25.43 -7.60 5.14
C ASP A 63 26.00 -8.95 5.57
N LYS A 64 25.67 -9.41 6.78
CA LYS A 64 26.04 -10.75 7.25
C LYS A 64 25.32 -11.83 6.43
N ASP A 65 24.00 -11.70 6.29
CA ASP A 65 23.15 -12.65 5.57
C ASP A 65 23.58 -12.77 4.10
N TYR A 66 23.93 -11.66 3.44
CA TYR A 66 24.49 -11.68 2.09
C TYR A 66 25.86 -12.35 2.03
N LYS A 67 26.75 -12.12 3.00
CA LYS A 67 28.07 -12.77 3.02
C LYS A 67 27.96 -14.29 3.08
N GLU A 68 27.01 -14.79 3.87
CA GLU A 68 26.79 -16.23 4.08
C GLU A 68 26.06 -16.88 2.89
N THR A 69 25.06 -16.22 2.32
CA THR A 69 24.15 -16.85 1.35
C THR A 69 24.38 -16.44 -0.11
N LYS A 70 24.99 -15.25 -0.33
CA LYS A 70 25.10 -14.59 -1.63
C LYS A 70 23.77 -14.32 -2.35
N LYS A 71 22.64 -14.38 -1.65
CA LYS A 71 21.32 -14.02 -2.21
C LYS A 71 21.21 -12.53 -2.50
N ILE A 72 20.80 -12.19 -3.72
CA ILE A 72 20.74 -10.79 -4.19
C ILE A 72 19.63 -9.98 -3.52
N GLU A 73 18.64 -10.67 -2.97
CA GLU A 73 17.52 -10.11 -2.21
C GLU A 73 18.03 -9.31 -1.01
N TYR A 74 19.05 -9.79 -0.27
CA TYR A 74 19.65 -9.03 0.83
C TYR A 74 20.31 -7.72 0.39
N LEU A 75 20.95 -7.69 -0.78
CA LEU A 75 21.48 -6.43 -1.34
C LEU A 75 20.35 -5.52 -1.81
N SER A 76 19.24 -6.10 -2.31
CA SER A 76 18.07 -5.34 -2.73
C SER A 76 17.40 -4.67 -1.52
N ASP A 77 17.28 -5.38 -0.40
CA ASP A 77 16.76 -4.85 0.87
C ASP A 77 17.70 -3.80 1.45
N LYS A 78 19.02 -4.05 1.42
CA LYS A 78 20.03 -3.06 1.83
C LYS A 78 19.85 -1.74 1.07
N GLY A 79 19.65 -1.80 -0.24
CA GLY A 79 19.40 -0.61 -1.06
C GLY A 79 18.15 0.16 -0.65
N LEU A 80 17.09 -0.53 -0.21
CA LEU A 80 15.86 0.10 0.26
C LEU A 80 16.10 0.80 1.60
N ILE A 81 16.81 0.16 2.53
CA ILE A 81 17.18 0.80 3.81
C ILE A 81 18.07 2.03 3.58
N LEU A 82 18.99 1.99 2.61
CA LEU A 82 19.79 3.16 2.23
C LEU A 82 18.91 4.30 1.71
N ILE A 83 17.85 4.02 0.95
CA ILE A 83 16.87 5.04 0.52
C ILE A 83 16.17 5.64 1.74
N ILE A 84 15.70 4.80 2.68
CA ILE A 84 15.01 5.28 3.90
C ILE A 84 15.93 6.16 4.75
N LEU A 85 17.21 5.82 4.85
CA LEU A 85 18.23 6.62 5.55
C LEU A 85 18.68 7.88 4.78
N GLY A 86 18.08 8.19 3.63
CA GLY A 86 18.45 9.35 2.81
C GLY A 86 19.77 9.19 2.03
N LYS A 87 20.36 8.00 2.01
CA LYS A 87 21.65 7.69 1.36
C LYS A 87 21.45 7.33 -0.11
N TYR A 88 20.83 8.23 -0.86
CA TYR A 88 20.35 7.96 -2.23
C TYR A 88 21.46 7.57 -3.20
N GLN A 89 22.62 8.23 -3.14
CA GLN A 89 23.75 7.93 -4.03
C GLN A 89 24.33 6.52 -3.75
N GLU A 90 24.48 6.14 -2.47
CA GLU A 90 24.91 4.79 -2.09
C GLU A 90 23.91 3.73 -2.59
N ALA A 91 22.61 3.99 -2.48
CA ALA A 91 21.57 3.11 -3.00
C ALA A 91 21.63 2.96 -4.53
N ILE A 92 21.80 4.07 -5.26
CA ILE A 92 21.94 4.06 -6.73
C ILE A 92 23.13 3.21 -7.16
N ASP A 93 24.30 3.39 -6.53
CA ASP A 93 25.52 2.66 -6.89
C ASP A 93 25.38 1.17 -6.59
N LEU A 94 24.77 0.82 -5.44
CA LEU A 94 24.45 -0.56 -5.09
C LEU A 94 23.51 -1.20 -6.11
N TYR A 95 22.37 -0.57 -6.42
CA TYR A 95 21.40 -1.12 -7.36
C TYR A 95 21.94 -1.18 -8.80
N LYS A 96 22.79 -0.24 -9.23
CA LYS A 96 23.50 -0.37 -10.51
C LYS A 96 24.46 -1.57 -10.52
N GLY A 97 25.09 -1.87 -9.38
CA GLY A 97 25.86 -3.10 -9.21
C GLY A 97 24.99 -4.34 -9.36
N ILE A 98 23.82 -4.36 -8.70
CA ILE A 98 22.83 -5.43 -8.82
C ILE A 98 22.39 -5.60 -10.27
N GLU A 99 22.04 -4.52 -10.98
CA GLU A 99 21.59 -4.56 -12.37
C GLU A 99 22.67 -5.09 -13.33
N LYS A 100 23.96 -4.85 -13.06
CA LYS A 100 25.06 -5.41 -13.87
C LYS A 100 25.17 -6.93 -13.72
N LEU A 101 24.89 -7.46 -12.54
CA LEU A 101 25.00 -8.90 -12.24
C LEU A 101 23.69 -9.65 -12.56
N HIS A 102 22.55 -9.01 -12.29
CA HIS A 102 21.20 -9.53 -12.44
C HIS A 102 20.33 -8.50 -13.16
N PRO A 103 20.46 -8.38 -14.48
CA PRO A 103 19.78 -7.35 -15.25
C PRO A 103 18.27 -7.55 -15.29
N ASN A 104 17.54 -6.47 -15.57
CA ASN A 104 16.11 -6.48 -15.89
C ASN A 104 15.21 -6.97 -14.74
N ARG A 105 15.63 -6.74 -13.49
CA ARG A 105 14.75 -6.93 -12.32
C ARG A 105 13.88 -5.68 -12.14
N TYR A 106 12.56 -5.88 -12.13
CA TYR A 106 11.59 -4.82 -11.86
C TYR A 106 11.96 -4.01 -10.61
N SER A 107 12.17 -4.67 -9.48
CA SER A 107 12.47 -4.04 -8.19
C SER A 107 13.78 -3.25 -8.20
N THR A 108 14.76 -3.69 -8.98
CA THR A 108 16.02 -2.96 -9.13
C THR A 108 15.81 -1.69 -9.96
N ALA A 109 15.08 -1.78 -11.07
CA ALA A 109 14.78 -0.62 -11.91
C ALA A 109 13.90 0.42 -11.17
N SER A 110 12.87 -0.02 -10.44
CA SER A 110 12.01 0.87 -9.65
C SER A 110 12.80 1.60 -8.59
N ASN A 111 13.64 0.89 -7.82
CA ASN A 111 14.38 1.51 -6.71
C ASN A 111 15.50 2.45 -7.18
N ILE A 112 16.14 2.18 -8.33
CA ILE A 112 17.04 3.16 -8.97
C ILE A 112 16.25 4.42 -9.35
N GLY A 113 15.07 4.26 -9.96
CA GLY A 113 14.20 5.36 -10.34
C GLY A 113 13.77 6.22 -9.15
N THR A 114 13.32 5.59 -8.07
CA THR A 114 12.95 6.26 -6.82
C THR A 114 14.13 6.99 -6.19
N ALA A 115 15.31 6.36 -6.10
CA ALA A 115 16.49 7.01 -5.54
C ALA A 115 16.94 8.23 -6.38
N TYR A 116 16.84 8.15 -7.71
CA TYR A 116 17.09 9.31 -8.57
C TYR A 116 16.05 10.42 -8.42
N GLU A 117 14.77 10.07 -8.19
CA GLU A 117 13.76 11.09 -7.91
C GLU A 117 14.08 11.82 -6.61
N LEU A 118 14.42 11.08 -5.55
CA LEU A 118 14.68 11.63 -4.23
C LEU A 118 15.95 12.50 -4.18
N ILE A 119 16.96 12.22 -5.00
CA ILE A 119 18.13 13.09 -5.17
C ILE A 119 17.87 14.28 -6.13
N GLY A 120 16.68 14.35 -6.74
CA GLY A 120 16.25 15.45 -7.61
C GLY A 120 16.56 15.27 -9.10
N ASN A 121 17.14 14.14 -9.51
CA ASN A 121 17.42 13.85 -10.92
C ASN A 121 16.21 13.20 -11.61
N ASN A 122 15.19 14.01 -11.87
CA ASN A 122 13.91 13.55 -12.43
C ASN A 122 14.03 12.91 -13.83
N THR A 123 15.04 13.28 -14.62
CA THR A 123 15.24 12.73 -15.98
C THR A 123 15.70 11.27 -15.92
N GLU A 124 16.70 10.95 -15.10
CA GLU A 124 17.11 9.56 -14.90
C GLU A 124 16.05 8.77 -14.13
N ALA A 125 15.37 9.39 -13.15
CA ALA A 125 14.23 8.77 -12.48
C ALA A 125 13.19 8.30 -13.49
N LEU A 126 12.77 9.17 -14.42
CA LEU A 126 11.76 8.85 -15.44
C LEU A 126 12.20 7.69 -16.33
N LYS A 127 13.48 7.65 -16.71
CA LYS A 127 14.03 6.56 -17.52
C LYS A 127 13.95 5.22 -16.80
N TRP A 128 14.36 5.18 -15.54
CA TRP A 128 14.38 3.95 -14.74
C TRP A 128 12.98 3.47 -14.32
N ILE A 129 12.10 4.38 -13.92
CA ILE A 129 10.69 4.05 -13.63
C ILE A 129 10.00 3.51 -14.89
N LYS A 130 10.19 4.14 -16.07
CA LYS A 130 9.66 3.60 -17.33
C LYS A 130 10.20 2.19 -17.65
N LYS A 131 11.48 1.93 -17.38
CA LYS A 131 12.04 0.58 -17.50
C LYS A 131 11.33 -0.38 -16.54
N GLY A 132 11.11 0.02 -15.28
CA GLY A 132 10.32 -0.73 -14.30
C GLY A 132 8.93 -1.09 -14.83
N VAL A 133 8.16 -0.10 -15.31
CA VAL A 133 6.83 -0.30 -15.90
C VAL A 133 6.85 -1.29 -17.07
N GLN A 134 7.88 -1.26 -17.93
CA GLN A 134 8.02 -2.21 -19.04
C GLN A 134 8.29 -3.64 -18.54
N LEU A 135 9.07 -3.79 -17.47
CA LEU A 135 9.42 -5.09 -16.90
C LEU A 135 8.26 -5.71 -16.11
N ASN A 136 7.47 -4.89 -15.41
CA ASN A 136 6.27 -5.34 -14.71
C ASN A 136 5.17 -4.27 -14.77
N PRO A 137 4.26 -4.34 -15.76
CA PRO A 137 3.16 -3.39 -15.88
C PRO A 137 2.13 -3.45 -14.74
N SER A 138 2.13 -4.55 -13.97
CA SER A 138 1.18 -4.78 -12.88
C SER A 138 1.72 -4.37 -11.51
N SER A 139 2.96 -3.88 -11.43
CA SER A 139 3.56 -3.44 -10.18
C SER A 139 2.80 -2.29 -9.56
N HIS A 140 2.87 -2.17 -8.23
CA HIS A 140 2.10 -1.18 -7.47
C HIS A 140 0.62 -1.16 -7.88
N PHE A 141 0.03 -2.34 -8.06
CA PHE A 141 -1.35 -2.53 -8.51
C PHE A 141 -1.67 -1.87 -9.87
N GLY A 142 -0.67 -1.71 -10.74
CA GLY A 142 -0.81 -1.07 -12.05
C GLY A 142 -0.88 0.46 -11.99
N SER A 143 -0.47 1.07 -10.87
CA SER A 143 -0.58 2.53 -10.66
C SER A 143 0.67 3.34 -11.06
N GLU A 144 1.75 2.69 -11.53
CA GLU A 144 3.03 3.35 -11.85
C GLU A 144 2.96 4.40 -12.96
N TRP A 145 1.92 4.39 -13.79
CA TRP A 145 1.71 5.46 -14.77
C TRP A 145 1.52 6.83 -14.09
N ILE A 146 1.01 6.86 -12.85
CA ILE A 146 0.92 8.08 -12.02
C ILE A 146 2.33 8.58 -11.69
N HIS A 147 3.25 7.71 -11.24
CA HIS A 147 4.65 8.05 -10.99
C HIS A 147 5.32 8.64 -12.24
N VAL A 148 5.11 7.99 -13.39
CA VAL A 148 5.60 8.48 -14.68
C VAL A 148 5.07 9.88 -14.98
N ASN A 149 3.79 10.16 -14.74
CA ASN A 149 3.20 11.47 -14.99
C ASN A 149 3.68 12.53 -13.99
N ILE A 150 3.89 12.17 -12.72
CA ILE A 150 4.53 13.03 -11.71
C ILE A 150 5.92 13.46 -12.18
N LEU A 151 6.76 12.52 -12.62
CA LEU A 151 8.12 12.83 -13.09
C LEU A 151 8.09 13.69 -14.35
N LYS A 152 7.17 13.43 -15.29
CA LYS A 152 6.97 14.31 -16.45
C LYS A 152 6.55 15.72 -16.02
N ALA A 153 5.68 15.87 -15.02
CA ALA A 153 5.25 17.17 -14.52
C ALA A 153 6.44 17.92 -13.90
N LYS A 154 7.24 17.24 -13.07
CA LYS A 154 8.48 17.81 -12.49
C LYS A 154 9.46 18.30 -13.56
N ILE A 155 9.63 17.55 -14.65
CA ILE A 155 10.52 17.93 -15.76
C ILE A 155 9.95 19.11 -16.56
N LYS A 156 8.65 19.09 -16.85
CA LYS A 156 8.01 20.08 -17.73
C LYS A 156 7.61 21.38 -17.01
N GLY A 157 7.62 21.38 -15.68
CA GLY A 157 7.33 22.53 -14.83
C GLY A 157 5.88 22.60 -14.34
N GLU A 158 5.64 23.57 -13.45
CA GLU A 158 4.46 23.64 -12.59
C GLU A 158 3.12 23.71 -13.33
N LYS A 159 3.09 24.24 -14.55
CA LYS A 159 1.85 24.30 -15.37
C LYS A 159 1.26 22.93 -15.70
N TYR A 160 2.02 21.86 -15.50
CA TYR A 160 1.59 20.47 -15.69
C TYR A 160 1.14 19.79 -14.38
N ILE A 161 1.11 20.50 -13.26
CA ILE A 161 0.55 20.01 -12.01
C ILE A 161 -0.97 20.26 -12.06
N THR A 162 -1.67 19.37 -12.76
CA THR A 162 -3.13 19.40 -12.91
C THR A 162 -3.69 17.98 -12.83
N SER A 163 -4.96 17.84 -12.44
CA SER A 163 -5.61 16.53 -12.34
C SER A 163 -5.55 15.81 -13.70
N GLN A 164 -5.88 16.52 -14.78
CA GLN A 164 -5.87 15.95 -16.13
C GLN A 164 -4.48 15.42 -16.54
N PHE A 165 -3.40 16.11 -16.17
CA PHE A 165 -2.06 15.68 -16.55
C PHE A 165 -1.51 14.57 -15.66
N LEU A 166 -1.72 14.67 -14.35
CA LEU A 166 -1.20 13.71 -13.38
C LEU A 166 -1.98 12.40 -13.43
N LEU A 167 -3.31 12.49 -13.61
CA LEU A 167 -4.25 11.40 -13.37
C LEU A 167 -5.08 11.01 -14.60
N GLU A 168 -4.96 11.73 -15.72
CA GLU A 168 -5.79 11.51 -16.91
C GLU A 168 -7.31 11.60 -16.60
N LYS A 169 -7.62 12.33 -15.52
CA LYS A 169 -8.97 12.54 -14.97
C LYS A 169 -9.13 13.98 -14.52
N ASP A 170 -10.35 14.49 -14.59
CA ASP A 170 -10.73 15.81 -14.10
C ASP A 170 -12.00 15.68 -13.26
N PHE A 171 -12.01 16.33 -12.09
CA PHE A 171 -13.11 16.24 -11.13
C PHE A 171 -14.05 17.46 -11.15
N GLY A 172 -13.91 18.33 -12.15
CA GLY A 172 -14.64 19.58 -12.30
C GLY A 172 -14.18 20.68 -11.35
N LYS A 173 -14.67 21.89 -11.61
CA LYS A 173 -14.43 23.10 -10.80
C LYS A 173 -15.64 23.50 -9.94
N ASP A 174 -16.71 22.71 -10.00
CA ASP A 174 -17.90 22.95 -9.21
C ASP A 174 -17.69 22.49 -7.77
N LYS A 175 -18.50 23.06 -6.86
CA LYS A 175 -18.54 22.68 -5.45
C LYS A 175 -18.64 21.16 -5.26
N ILE A 176 -19.47 20.48 -6.04
CA ILE A 176 -19.59 19.01 -6.01
C ILE A 176 -18.66 18.43 -7.07
N PRO A 177 -17.66 17.60 -6.70
CA PRO A 177 -16.81 16.95 -7.70
C PRO A 177 -17.63 16.02 -8.59
N LYS A 178 -17.18 15.82 -9.82
CA LYS A 178 -17.84 14.99 -10.84
C LYS A 178 -16.88 13.98 -11.42
N SER A 179 -17.41 12.86 -11.90
CA SER A 179 -16.65 11.85 -12.64
C SER A 179 -17.62 10.98 -13.45
N ASP A 180 -17.14 10.40 -14.54
CA ASP A 180 -17.82 9.37 -15.33
C ASP A 180 -17.62 7.96 -14.76
N MET A 181 -16.72 7.80 -13.79
CA MET A 181 -16.38 6.50 -13.19
C MET A 181 -17.55 5.92 -12.38
N ASP A 182 -17.80 4.62 -12.57
CA ASP A 182 -18.70 3.88 -11.72
C ASP A 182 -18.10 3.64 -10.32
N ARG A 183 -18.90 3.07 -9.41
CA ARG A 183 -18.47 2.86 -8.02
C ARG A 183 -17.26 1.95 -7.87
N ARG A 184 -17.12 0.93 -8.73
CA ARG A 184 -15.99 -0.01 -8.67
C ARG A 184 -14.72 0.67 -9.17
N SER A 185 -14.81 1.37 -10.30
CA SER A 185 -13.72 2.13 -10.89
C SER A 185 -13.24 3.22 -9.92
N LEU A 186 -14.15 3.89 -9.21
CA LEU A 186 -13.80 4.84 -8.14
C LEU A 186 -13.00 4.17 -7.02
N TYR A 187 -13.37 2.96 -6.60
CA TYR A 187 -12.63 2.23 -5.56
C TYR A 187 -11.22 1.85 -6.03
N ASP A 188 -11.10 1.26 -7.21
CA ASP A 188 -9.82 0.81 -7.77
C ASP A 188 -8.88 2.02 -8.03
N PHE A 189 -9.45 3.12 -8.51
CA PHE A 189 -8.73 4.37 -8.71
C PHE A 189 -8.30 5.01 -7.38
N ARG A 190 -9.17 4.98 -6.35
CA ARG A 190 -8.84 5.43 -5.00
C ARG A 190 -7.67 4.63 -4.42
N ALA A 191 -7.66 3.31 -4.61
CA ALA A 191 -6.57 2.43 -4.17
C ALA A 191 -5.25 2.76 -4.84
N SER A 192 -5.28 2.93 -6.16
CA SER A 192 -4.10 3.32 -6.93
C SER A 192 -3.51 4.66 -6.47
N LEU A 193 -4.38 5.65 -6.26
CA LEU A 193 -3.97 6.99 -5.84
C LEU A 193 -3.47 7.00 -4.38
N TYR A 194 -4.16 6.30 -3.48
CA TYR A 194 -3.72 6.11 -2.09
C TYR A 194 -2.33 5.48 -2.04
N TYR A 195 -2.13 4.36 -2.76
CA TYR A 195 -0.87 3.65 -2.78
C TYR A 195 0.29 4.57 -3.19
N GLN A 196 0.15 5.26 -4.32
CA GLN A 196 1.18 6.17 -4.84
C GLN A 196 1.44 7.38 -3.93
N LEU A 197 0.41 7.87 -3.23
CA LEU A 197 0.55 8.96 -2.25
C LEU A 197 1.23 8.47 -0.97
N ASN A 198 0.86 7.30 -0.46
CA ASN A 198 1.36 6.77 0.79
C ASN A 198 2.87 6.47 0.71
N GLU A 199 3.31 5.83 -0.37
CA GLU A 199 4.74 5.62 -0.65
C GLU A 199 5.52 6.96 -0.65
N ARG A 200 4.98 8.02 -1.27
CA ARG A 200 5.65 9.32 -1.39
C ARG A 200 5.68 10.11 -0.10
N ILE A 201 4.59 10.11 0.66
CA ILE A 201 4.48 10.87 1.92
C ILE A 201 5.50 10.37 2.96
N SER A 202 5.94 9.12 2.84
CA SER A 202 7.04 8.57 3.63
C SER A 202 8.36 9.35 3.48
N PHE A 203 8.58 10.03 2.36
CA PHE A 203 9.84 10.72 2.04
C PHE A 203 9.70 12.23 1.82
N VAL A 204 8.49 12.70 1.50
CA VAL A 204 8.25 14.10 1.11
C VAL A 204 7.39 14.79 2.15
N GLN A 205 7.98 15.77 2.83
CA GLN A 205 7.29 16.57 3.85
C GLN A 205 6.54 17.76 3.22
N PRO A 206 5.49 18.28 3.88
CA PRO A 206 4.87 19.54 3.48
C PRO A 206 5.88 20.70 3.48
N LYS A 207 5.86 21.62 2.50
CA LYS A 207 4.89 21.76 1.39
C LYS A 207 5.42 21.13 0.10
N ASP A 208 4.54 20.48 -0.65
CA ASP A 208 4.82 19.95 -1.99
C ASP A 208 3.57 20.10 -2.87
N LYS A 209 3.71 20.80 -4.01
CA LYS A 209 2.57 21.15 -4.89
C LYS A 209 1.95 19.92 -5.55
N ILE A 210 2.74 18.90 -5.88
CA ILE A 210 2.24 17.68 -6.53
C ILE A 210 1.46 16.86 -5.51
N ILE A 211 2.02 16.63 -4.32
CA ILE A 211 1.33 15.89 -3.26
C ILE A 211 0.07 16.64 -2.82
N ALA A 212 0.13 17.96 -2.68
CA ALA A 212 -1.04 18.78 -2.38
C ALA A 212 -2.17 18.58 -3.41
N HIS A 213 -1.84 18.56 -4.70
CA HIS A 213 -2.80 18.37 -5.78
C HIS A 213 -3.38 16.95 -5.80
N LEU A 214 -2.52 15.94 -5.65
CA LEU A 214 -2.95 14.54 -5.63
C LEU A 214 -3.81 14.20 -4.41
N LEU A 215 -3.51 14.76 -3.23
CA LEU A 215 -4.35 14.64 -2.04
C LEU A 215 -5.72 15.30 -2.23
N PHE A 216 -5.76 16.44 -2.91
CA PHE A 216 -7.03 17.07 -3.26
C PHE A 216 -7.87 16.17 -4.18
N ASP A 217 -7.23 15.56 -5.18
CA ASP A 217 -7.89 14.61 -6.07
C ASP A 217 -8.32 13.32 -5.35
N LEU A 218 -7.53 12.83 -4.38
CA LEU A 218 -7.93 11.71 -3.52
C LEU A 218 -9.19 12.06 -2.73
N GLY A 219 -9.28 13.27 -2.18
CA GLY A 219 -10.48 13.76 -1.52
C GLY A 219 -11.71 13.82 -2.44
N ASN A 220 -11.51 14.20 -3.71
CA ASN A 220 -12.57 14.19 -4.71
C ASN A 220 -13.09 12.77 -4.96
N VAL A 221 -12.18 11.81 -5.14
CA VAL A 221 -12.51 10.40 -5.36
C VAL A 221 -13.19 9.78 -4.13
N SER A 222 -12.66 10.02 -2.93
CA SER A 222 -13.26 9.60 -1.66
C SER A 222 -14.68 10.13 -1.51
N TYR A 223 -14.91 11.41 -1.85
CA TYR A 223 -16.24 12.02 -1.80
C TYR A 223 -17.21 11.35 -2.78
N LEU A 224 -16.80 11.14 -4.03
CA LEU A 224 -17.59 10.47 -5.08
C LEU A 224 -17.90 9.01 -4.71
N TYR A 225 -16.97 8.33 -4.06
CA TYR A 225 -17.15 6.98 -3.52
C TYR A 225 -18.11 6.92 -2.29
N ARG A 226 -18.55 8.09 -1.80
CA ARG A 226 -19.43 8.31 -0.64
C ARG A 226 -18.75 8.13 0.72
N ASP A 227 -17.43 8.21 0.75
CA ASP A 227 -16.63 8.19 1.98
C ASP A 227 -16.26 9.61 2.40
N LYS A 228 -17.26 10.33 2.91
CA LYS A 228 -17.14 11.78 3.17
C LYS A 228 -16.17 12.12 4.32
N GLU A 229 -15.98 11.17 5.24
CA GLU A 229 -15.01 11.29 6.32
C GLU A 229 -13.60 11.27 5.77
N ASP A 230 -13.29 10.27 4.95
CA ASP A 230 -11.98 10.14 4.33
C ASP A 230 -11.71 11.33 3.40
N ALA A 231 -12.71 11.73 2.60
CA ALA A 231 -12.62 12.92 1.75
C ALA A 231 -12.24 14.19 2.52
N MET A 232 -12.83 14.41 3.70
CA MET A 232 -12.51 15.55 4.55
C MET A 232 -11.07 15.48 5.08
N GLU A 233 -10.57 14.31 5.45
CA GLU A 233 -9.19 14.16 5.90
C GLU A 233 -8.19 14.34 4.75
N ASP A 234 -8.48 13.80 3.56
CA ASP A 234 -7.70 14.01 2.34
C ASP A 234 -7.60 15.50 1.98
N TYR A 235 -8.71 16.24 2.03
CA TYR A 235 -8.72 17.69 1.81
C TYR A 235 -7.91 18.47 2.85
N LYS A 236 -7.95 18.06 4.13
CA LYS A 236 -7.09 18.67 5.17
C LYS A 236 -5.62 18.42 4.91
N LEU A 237 -5.26 17.20 4.48
CA LEU A 237 -3.91 16.88 4.08
C LEU A 237 -3.50 17.71 2.86
N ALA A 238 -4.35 17.83 1.83
CA ALA A 238 -4.10 18.69 0.68
C ALA A 238 -3.79 20.14 1.11
N LYS A 239 -4.59 20.70 2.03
CA LYS A 239 -4.36 22.02 2.63
C LYS A 239 -3.00 22.10 3.33
N LYS A 240 -2.66 21.10 4.15
CA LYS A 240 -1.39 21.00 4.87
C LYS A 240 -0.19 21.01 3.91
N TYR A 241 -0.29 20.27 2.80
CA TYR A 241 0.74 20.22 1.76
C TYR A 241 0.80 21.47 0.88
N GLY A 242 -0.18 22.38 1.00
CA GLY A 242 -0.16 23.69 0.37
C GLY A 242 -1.10 23.85 -0.83
N PHE A 243 -2.17 23.05 -0.91
CA PHE A 243 -3.23 23.27 -1.90
C PHE A 243 -4.05 24.50 -1.50
N ASN A 244 -4.01 25.56 -2.31
CA ASN A 244 -4.57 26.87 -1.97
C ASN A 244 -5.72 27.32 -2.88
N ASP A 245 -6.22 26.46 -3.77
CA ASP A 245 -7.37 26.82 -4.61
C ASP A 245 -8.64 26.98 -3.75
N PRO A 246 -9.39 28.09 -3.87
CA PRO A 246 -10.62 28.33 -3.10
C PRO A 246 -11.65 27.19 -3.17
N ILE A 247 -11.65 26.39 -4.24
CA ILE A 247 -12.56 25.24 -4.39
C ILE A 247 -12.40 24.21 -3.26
N LEU A 248 -11.20 24.11 -2.66
CA LEU A 248 -10.93 23.23 -1.54
C LEU A 248 -11.84 23.55 -0.35
N ASP A 249 -11.93 24.83 0.01
CA ASP A 249 -12.74 25.27 1.16
C ASP A 249 -14.24 25.07 0.88
N GLU A 250 -14.68 25.19 -0.38
CA GLU A 250 -16.05 24.88 -0.77
C GLU A 250 -16.40 23.39 -0.66
N ARG A 251 -15.46 22.51 -1.07
CA ARG A 251 -15.60 21.05 -0.98
C ARG A 251 -15.54 20.54 0.44
N MET A 252 -14.68 21.10 1.28
CA MET A 252 -14.65 20.80 2.71
C MET A 252 -16.00 21.12 3.38
N LYS A 253 -16.68 22.21 3.00
CA LYS A 253 -18.02 22.56 3.53
C LYS A 253 -19.13 21.57 3.14
N LEU A 254 -18.91 20.64 2.20
CA LEU A 254 -19.89 19.59 1.86
C LEU A 254 -20.03 18.51 2.94
N TYR A 255 -19.09 18.44 3.87
CA TYR A 255 -19.14 17.54 5.01
C TYR A 255 -19.15 18.34 6.31
N SER A 256 -20.31 18.38 6.95
CA SER A 256 -20.45 18.80 8.35
C SER A 256 -20.63 17.53 9.18
N PRO A 257 -19.61 17.08 9.96
CA PRO A 257 -19.83 15.98 10.88
C PRO A 257 -20.95 16.36 11.85
N LYS A 258 -21.78 15.41 12.27
CA LYS A 258 -22.63 15.61 13.45
C LYS A 258 -21.72 16.06 14.60
N VAL A 259 -22.19 16.96 15.46
CA VAL A 259 -21.45 17.39 16.66
C VAL A 259 -21.28 16.17 17.57
N ILE A 260 -20.22 15.40 17.30
CA ILE A 260 -19.70 14.32 18.13
C ILE A 260 -18.54 14.97 18.89
N ASP A 261 -18.52 14.83 20.20
CA ASP A 261 -17.53 15.43 21.10
C ASP A 261 -16.11 15.17 20.54
N ASN A 262 -15.22 16.17 20.63
CA ASN A 262 -13.86 16.07 20.11
C ASN A 262 -13.11 14.88 20.72
N VAL A 263 -13.43 14.50 21.96
CA VAL A 263 -12.90 13.31 22.64
C VAL A 263 -13.40 12.04 21.94
N GLU A 264 -14.71 11.95 21.68
CA GLU A 264 -15.32 10.79 21.02
C GLU A 264 -14.88 10.69 19.55
N ARG A 265 -14.63 11.81 18.87
CA ARG A 265 -14.00 11.84 17.54
C ARG A 265 -12.55 11.37 17.56
N LYS A 266 -11.77 11.77 18.58
CA LYS A 266 -10.39 11.29 18.76
C LYS A 266 -10.37 9.80 19.08
N VAL A 267 -11.28 9.33 19.92
CA VAL A 267 -11.46 7.90 20.24
C VAL A 267 -11.92 7.10 19.03
N ILE A 268 -12.90 7.57 18.24
CA ILE A 268 -13.33 6.89 17.00
C ILE A 268 -12.21 6.86 15.97
N ARG A 269 -11.42 7.93 15.83
CA ARG A 269 -10.23 7.94 14.98
C ARG A 269 -9.17 6.97 15.49
N GLU A 270 -8.80 7.04 16.77
CA GLU A 270 -7.86 6.10 17.38
C GLU A 270 -8.38 4.66 17.29
N VAL A 271 -9.68 4.40 17.35
CA VAL A 271 -10.26 3.06 17.17
C VAL A 271 -10.35 2.64 15.69
N LYS A 272 -10.51 3.59 14.76
CA LYS A 272 -10.50 3.35 13.31
C LYS A 272 -9.07 3.08 12.81
N TYR A 273 -8.08 3.79 13.38
CA TYR A 273 -6.68 3.85 12.96
C TYR A 273 -5.67 3.25 13.95
N GLN A 274 -6.10 2.69 15.09
CA GLN A 274 -5.26 1.73 15.83
C GLN A 274 -5.02 0.57 14.88
N ILE A 275 -3.76 0.14 14.76
CA ILE A 275 -3.33 -1.06 14.05
C ILE A 275 -4.42 -2.10 14.30
N LYS A 276 -5.28 -2.34 13.31
CA LYS A 276 -6.29 -3.39 13.42
C LYS A 276 -5.53 -4.63 13.03
N PRO A 277 -5.09 -5.51 13.96
CA PRO A 277 -4.98 -6.90 13.60
C PRO A 277 -6.39 -7.29 13.15
N THR A 278 -6.52 -7.41 11.83
CA THR A 278 -7.74 -7.64 11.06
C THR A 278 -8.84 -8.36 11.85
N ARG A 279 -9.73 -7.60 12.51
CA ARG A 279 -10.89 -8.17 13.21
C ARG A 279 -11.76 -9.01 12.26
N ARG A 280 -11.73 -8.72 10.95
CA ARG A 280 -12.44 -9.45 9.91
C ARG A 280 -11.75 -10.77 9.52
N SER A 281 -10.41 -10.82 9.49
CA SER A 281 -9.66 -12.05 9.25
C SER A 281 -9.72 -12.97 10.46
N GLN A 282 -9.62 -12.41 11.67
CA GLN A 282 -9.71 -13.13 12.92
C GLN A 282 -11.13 -13.64 13.15
N LEU A 283 -12.18 -12.84 12.87
CA LEU A 283 -13.56 -13.31 12.96
C LEU A 283 -13.86 -14.38 11.91
N MET A 284 -13.41 -14.22 10.66
CA MET A 284 -13.56 -15.28 9.65
C MET A 284 -12.78 -16.55 10.02
N GLY A 285 -11.54 -16.41 10.50
CA GLY A 285 -10.71 -17.52 10.96
C GLY A 285 -11.28 -18.21 12.20
N MET A 286 -11.87 -17.45 13.13
CA MET A 286 -12.55 -17.96 14.31
C MET A 286 -13.87 -18.65 13.93
N ILE A 287 -14.64 -18.08 13.00
CA ILE A 287 -15.83 -18.72 12.43
C ILE A 287 -15.44 -20.04 11.74
N ILE A 288 -14.42 -20.04 10.88
CA ILE A 288 -13.92 -21.24 10.18
C ILE A 288 -13.45 -22.28 11.20
N SER A 289 -12.72 -21.87 12.24
CA SER A 289 -12.21 -22.76 13.29
C SER A 289 -13.35 -23.36 14.12
N VAL A 290 -14.34 -22.57 14.51
CA VAL A 290 -15.53 -23.05 15.23
C VAL A 290 -16.36 -23.98 14.36
N PHE A 291 -16.57 -23.66 13.08
CA PHE A 291 -17.24 -24.55 12.14
C PHE A 291 -16.47 -25.86 11.95
N ALA A 292 -15.14 -25.83 11.83
CA ALA A 292 -14.30 -27.02 11.72
C ALA A 292 -14.37 -27.90 13.00
N LEU A 293 -14.42 -27.29 14.18
CA LEU A 293 -14.54 -27.97 15.46
C LEU A 293 -15.92 -28.63 15.66
N ILE A 294 -17.00 -27.93 15.31
CA ILE A 294 -18.36 -28.48 15.34
C ILE A 294 -18.50 -29.62 14.32
N PHE A 295 -17.94 -29.44 13.12
CA PHE A 295 -18.04 -30.43 12.04
C PHE A 295 -17.20 -31.69 12.34
N SER A 296 -16.00 -31.54 12.89
CA SER A 296 -15.18 -32.67 13.36
C SER A 296 -15.86 -33.43 14.51
N GLY A 297 -16.49 -32.73 15.46
CA GLY A 297 -17.31 -33.36 16.50
C GLY A 297 -18.49 -34.15 15.94
N LEU A 298 -19.18 -33.61 14.93
CA LEU A 298 -20.27 -34.30 14.22
C LEU A 298 -19.79 -35.55 13.49
N ILE A 299 -18.62 -35.51 12.84
CA ILE A 299 -18.00 -36.67 12.17
C ILE A 299 -17.65 -37.75 13.19
N VAL A 300 -16.96 -37.40 14.28
CA VAL A 300 -16.63 -38.35 15.35
C VAL A 300 -17.90 -38.96 15.92
N PHE A 301 -18.94 -38.16 16.17
CA PHE A 301 -20.21 -38.66 16.68
C PHE A 301 -20.92 -39.60 15.70
N THR A 302 -21.01 -39.26 14.41
CA THR A 302 -21.69 -40.10 13.40
C THR A 302 -20.94 -41.39 13.12
N PHE A 303 -19.61 -41.37 13.15
CA PHE A 303 -18.78 -42.54 12.86
C PHE A 303 -18.22 -43.25 14.09
N ARG A 304 -18.59 -42.84 15.31
CA ARG A 304 -18.06 -43.37 16.58
C ARG A 304 -18.03 -44.90 16.63
N LYS A 305 -19.11 -45.55 16.20
CA LYS A 305 -19.21 -47.03 16.23
C LYS A 305 -18.17 -47.72 15.33
N LYS A 306 -17.75 -47.08 14.22
CA LYS A 306 -16.72 -47.61 13.32
C LYS A 306 -15.31 -47.25 13.77
N ILE A 307 -15.13 -46.05 14.33
CA ILE A 307 -13.84 -45.57 14.84
C ILE A 307 -13.41 -46.40 16.07
N PHE A 308 -14.31 -46.61 17.03
CA PHE A 308 -14.00 -47.40 18.24
C PHE A 308 -13.78 -48.89 17.97
N THR A 309 -14.32 -49.44 16.88
CA THR A 309 -14.03 -50.83 16.47
C THR A 309 -12.68 -51.00 15.77
N MET A 310 -12.05 -49.92 15.30
CA MET A 310 -10.70 -49.95 14.71
C MET A 310 -9.60 -49.68 15.74
N LEU A 311 -9.96 -49.24 16.95
CA LEU A 311 -9.05 -48.97 18.07
C LEU A 311 -8.96 -50.14 19.08
N LYS A 312 -9.64 -51.26 18.79
CA LYS A 312 -9.47 -52.55 19.46
C LYS A 312 -8.67 -53.47 18.55
#